data_AF-A0A014NZS8-F1
#
_entry.id   AF-A0A014NZS8-F1
#
_cell.length_a   1.000
_cell.length_b   1.000
_cell.length_c   1.000
_cell.angle_alpha   90.00
_cell.angle_beta   90.00
_cell.angle_gamma   90.00
#
_symmetry.space_group_name_H-M   'P 1'
#
loop_
_entity.id
_entity.type
_entity.pdbx_description
1 polymer ?
#
loop_
_entity_poly.entity_id
_entity_poly.type
_entity_poly.pdbx_seq_one_letter_code
_entity_poly.pdbx_strand_id
1 'polypeptide(L)'
;MHVTAKMAHRGPEPVSGRFGSGGGKRTGGQGMPLYDRKAQEALDGISAEEAEKYLEELRGSWEEIARALSRSTISYFLVVALFELLIGSKDDVEFTVVGFQFSNSMTLQKVLPALAGYLYFHSITQACRWLACEDVFGVFFKELRPHLYQCDLELIVKPAAGPWNVGTHYYGNGHISNLGYGMQVILGSLSLAVVPVAFAAQSSYLLIDKFGGTDVLSLVAVSLSGAFVVAGLVYAVLDRFGSSS
;
A
#
# COMPACT_ATOMS: atom_id res chain seq x y z
N MET A 1 31.91 -8.89 -53.85
CA MET A 1 30.62 -9.56 -53.59
C MET A 1 29.87 -8.73 -52.56
N HIS A 2 28.93 -7.91 -53.01
CA HIS A 2 28.06 -7.10 -52.14
C HIS A 2 26.66 -7.71 -52.18
N VAL A 3 26.14 -8.11 -51.01
CA VAL A 3 24.76 -8.54 -50.83
C VAL A 3 24.00 -7.38 -50.22
N THR A 4 23.07 -6.80 -50.97
CA THR A 4 22.19 -5.73 -50.54
C THR A 4 20.86 -6.34 -50.11
N ALA A 5 20.55 -6.32 -48.81
CA ALA A 5 19.26 -6.77 -48.29
C ALA A 5 18.23 -5.64 -48.41
N LYS A 6 17.15 -5.90 -49.16
CA LYS A 6 16.04 -4.99 -49.41
C LYS A 6 14.97 -5.22 -48.33
N MET A 7 14.89 -4.35 -47.32
CA MET A 7 13.79 -4.36 -46.34
C MET A 7 12.59 -3.61 -46.90
N ALA A 8 11.44 -4.29 -46.97
CA ALA A 8 10.17 -3.71 -47.35
C ALA A 8 9.49 -3.10 -46.11
N HIS A 9 9.25 -1.79 -46.14
CA HIS A 9 8.36 -1.11 -45.19
C HIS A 9 6.90 -1.49 -45.50
N ARG A 10 6.25 -2.22 -44.60
CA ARG A 10 4.78 -2.24 -44.49
C ARG A 10 4.37 -1.17 -43.49
N GLY A 11 3.61 -0.18 -43.95
CA GLY A 11 2.94 0.78 -43.08
C GLY A 11 1.80 0.12 -42.30
N PRO A 12 1.41 0.67 -41.14
CA PRO A 12 0.30 0.14 -40.36
C PRO A 12 -1.04 0.42 -41.07
N GLU A 13 -1.87 -0.61 -41.20
CA GLU A 13 -3.25 -0.47 -41.63
C GLU A 13 -4.11 0.16 -40.52
N PRO A 14 -5.07 1.03 -40.86
CA PRO A 14 -6.02 1.56 -39.88
C PRO A 14 -7.03 0.46 -39.50
N VAL A 15 -7.03 0.05 -38.23
CA VAL A 15 -8.05 -0.85 -37.68
C VAL A 15 -9.32 -0.04 -37.43
N SER A 16 -10.22 -0.04 -38.42
CA SER A 16 -11.57 0.51 -38.28
C SER A 16 -12.56 -0.54 -37.78
N GLY A 17 -13.13 -0.29 -36.60
CA GLY A 17 -14.50 -0.68 -36.23
C GLY A 17 -14.72 -2.12 -35.76
N ARG A 18 -15.22 -2.27 -34.52
CA ARG A 18 -16.66 -2.45 -34.20
C ARG A 18 -16.76 -2.83 -32.71
N PHE A 19 -17.10 -1.87 -31.85
CA PHE A 19 -17.58 -2.19 -30.51
C PHE A 19 -18.96 -2.84 -30.67
N GLY A 20 -18.96 -4.17 -30.67
CA GLY A 20 -20.18 -4.96 -30.66
C GLY A 20 -20.86 -4.81 -29.31
N SER A 21 -22.01 -4.14 -29.31
CA SER A 21 -23.03 -4.26 -28.27
C SER A 21 -23.56 -5.71 -28.28
N GLY A 22 -22.81 -6.60 -27.64
CA GLY A 22 -23.20 -7.97 -27.37
C GLY A 22 -23.72 -8.05 -25.94
N GLY A 23 -25.01 -7.71 -25.76
CA GLY A 23 -25.72 -7.87 -24.50
C GLY A 23 -25.85 -9.34 -24.09
N GLY A 24 -24.77 -9.92 -23.59
CA GLY A 24 -24.77 -11.14 -22.83
C GLY A 24 -24.79 -10.78 -21.35
N LYS A 25 -25.96 -10.83 -20.71
CA LYS A 25 -26.07 -10.85 -19.25
C LYS A 25 -25.19 -11.99 -18.73
N ARG A 26 -23.98 -11.68 -18.26
CA ARG A 26 -23.14 -12.59 -17.47
C ARG A 26 -23.76 -12.71 -16.07
N THR A 27 -24.86 -13.43 -15.98
CA THR A 27 -25.39 -13.91 -14.70
C THR A 27 -24.52 -15.08 -14.26
N GLY A 28 -23.60 -14.84 -13.32
CA GLY A 28 -22.85 -15.91 -12.65
C GLY A 28 -21.39 -15.57 -12.44
N GLY A 29 -21.11 -14.80 -11.39
CA GLY A 29 -19.76 -14.52 -10.91
C GLY A 29 -19.75 -14.41 -9.39
N GLN A 30 -20.24 -15.44 -8.69
CA GLN A 30 -19.93 -15.62 -7.27
C GLN A 30 -18.41 -15.86 -7.17
N GLY A 31 -17.65 -14.83 -6.83
CA GLY A 31 -16.20 -14.93 -6.60
C GLY A 31 -15.34 -13.80 -7.15
N MET A 32 -15.91 -12.78 -7.80
CA MET A 32 -15.13 -11.61 -8.24
C MET A 32 -15.08 -10.56 -7.11
N PRO A 33 -13.89 -10.03 -6.75
CA PRO A 33 -13.76 -8.98 -5.75
C PRO A 33 -14.67 -7.77 -6.03
N LEU A 34 -15.16 -7.11 -4.98
CA LEU A 34 -16.12 -6.00 -5.05
C LEU A 34 -15.64 -4.86 -5.96
N TYR A 35 -14.36 -4.52 -5.88
CA TYR A 35 -13.76 -3.46 -6.70
C TYR A 35 -13.72 -3.85 -8.18
N ASP A 36 -13.38 -5.10 -8.49
CA ASP A 36 -13.39 -5.63 -9.85
C ASP A 36 -14.79 -5.60 -10.46
N ARG A 37 -15.81 -6.01 -9.70
CA ARG A 37 -17.20 -5.97 -10.17
C ARG A 37 -17.65 -4.55 -10.49
N LYS A 38 -17.39 -3.60 -9.58
CA LYS A 38 -17.74 -2.19 -9.78
C LYS A 38 -16.97 -1.55 -10.96
N ALA A 39 -15.70 -1.92 -11.12
CA ALA A 39 -14.89 -1.46 -12.25
C ALA A 39 -15.45 -1.99 -13.58
N GLN A 40 -15.85 -3.26 -13.64
CA GLN A 40 -16.47 -3.86 -14.81
C GLN A 40 -17.82 -3.21 -15.14
N GLU A 41 -18.67 -2.98 -14.14
CA GLU A 41 -19.95 -2.27 -14.32
C GLU A 41 -19.76 -0.85 -14.84
N ALA A 42 -18.70 -0.15 -14.39
CA ALA A 42 -18.38 1.19 -14.89
C ALA A 42 -17.91 1.17 -16.35
N LEU A 43 -17.09 0.18 -16.73
CA LEU A 43 -16.60 0.02 -18.10
C LEU A 43 -17.73 -0.20 -19.12
N ASP A 44 -18.77 -0.96 -18.76
CA ASP A 44 -19.92 -1.22 -19.63
C ASP A 44 -20.71 0.06 -19.98
N GLY A 45 -20.55 1.14 -19.19
CA GLY A 45 -21.30 2.38 -19.30
C GLY A 45 -20.54 3.57 -19.92
N ILE A 46 -19.25 3.42 -20.26
CA ILE A 46 -18.39 4.52 -20.72
C ILE A 46 -17.72 4.23 -22.06
N SER A 47 -17.29 5.27 -22.76
CA SER A 47 -16.52 5.14 -23.99
C SER A 47 -15.06 4.76 -23.72
N ALA A 48 -14.36 4.22 -24.73
CA ALA A 48 -12.95 3.88 -24.62
C ALA A 48 -12.06 5.11 -24.31
N GLU A 49 -12.39 6.28 -24.87
CA GLU A 49 -11.66 7.54 -24.61
C GLU A 49 -11.83 8.01 -23.16
N GLU A 50 -13.05 7.92 -22.62
CA GLU A 50 -13.31 8.23 -21.20
C GLU A 50 -12.61 7.23 -20.27
N ALA A 51 -12.58 5.95 -20.64
CA ALA A 51 -11.89 4.92 -19.88
C ALA A 51 -10.37 5.12 -19.87
N GLU A 52 -9.76 5.53 -20.99
CA GLU A 52 -8.33 5.88 -21.04
C GLU A 52 -8.01 7.10 -20.17
N LYS A 53 -8.84 8.15 -20.25
CA LYS A 53 -8.67 9.33 -19.41
C LYS A 53 -8.80 8.99 -17.92
N TYR A 54 -9.79 8.18 -17.55
CA TYR A 54 -9.95 7.72 -16.17
C TYR A 54 -8.73 6.92 -15.70
N LEU A 55 -8.16 6.05 -16.55
CA LEU A 55 -6.98 5.26 -16.20
C LEU A 55 -5.76 6.15 -15.94
N GLU A 56 -5.59 7.25 -16.69
CA GLU A 56 -4.54 8.23 -16.45
C GLU A 56 -4.73 8.99 -15.12
N GLU A 57 -5.95 9.46 -14.84
CA GLU A 57 -6.29 10.13 -13.58
C GLU A 57 -6.15 9.19 -12.36
N LEU A 58 -6.56 7.93 -12.52
CA LEU A 58 -6.41 6.89 -11.52
C LEU A 58 -4.93 6.64 -11.24
N ARG A 59 -4.08 6.56 -12.26
CA ARG A 59 -2.63 6.38 -12.10
C ARG A 59 -2.00 7.55 -11.35
N GLY A 60 -2.38 8.79 -11.66
CA GLY A 60 -1.91 9.98 -10.92
C GLY A 60 -2.29 9.90 -9.44
N SER A 61 -3.55 9.60 -9.15
CA SER A 61 -4.04 9.42 -7.77
C SER A 61 -3.33 8.28 -7.05
N TRP A 62 -3.07 7.17 -7.76
CA TRP A 62 -2.40 6.00 -7.22
C TRP A 62 -0.94 6.28 -6.84
N GLU A 63 -0.23 7.07 -7.65
CA GLU A 63 1.13 7.51 -7.35
C GLU A 63 1.18 8.44 -6.12
N GLU A 64 0.21 9.35 -5.98
CA GLU A 64 0.11 10.21 -4.79
C GLU A 64 -0.11 9.38 -3.52
N ILE A 65 -1.00 8.38 -3.57
CA ILE A 65 -1.23 7.45 -2.48
C ILE A 65 0.05 6.68 -2.14
N ALA A 66 0.77 6.18 -3.15
CA ALA A 66 2.02 5.47 -2.96
C ALA A 66 3.09 6.33 -2.24
N ARG A 67 3.23 7.60 -2.64
CA ARG A 67 4.13 8.56 -1.99
C ARG A 67 3.69 8.86 -0.55
N ALA A 68 2.39 9.06 -0.31
CA ALA A 68 1.83 9.30 1.01
C ALA A 68 2.05 8.10 1.95
N LEU A 69 1.82 6.88 1.45
CA LEU A 69 2.04 5.63 2.16
C LEU A 69 3.52 5.44 2.53
N SER A 70 4.44 5.67 1.58
CA SER A 70 5.88 5.59 1.83
C SER A 70 6.31 6.57 2.92
N ARG A 71 5.90 7.84 2.82
CA ARG A 71 6.20 8.87 3.82
C ARG A 71 5.65 8.50 5.20
N SER A 72 4.38 8.06 5.26
CA SER A 72 3.74 7.65 6.52
C SER A 72 4.45 6.45 7.17
N THR A 73 4.85 5.47 6.37
CA THR A 73 5.57 4.28 6.85
C THR A 73 6.95 4.64 7.40
N ILE A 74 7.68 5.51 6.70
CA ILE A 74 8.98 6.02 7.18
C ILE A 74 8.78 6.80 8.48
N SER A 75 7.79 7.70 8.55
CA SER A 75 7.47 8.45 9.77
C SER A 75 7.13 7.52 10.93
N TYR A 76 6.36 6.44 10.69
CA TYR A 76 6.06 5.43 11.70
C TYR A 76 7.35 4.80 12.25
N PHE A 77 8.24 4.30 11.40
CA PHE A 77 9.49 3.70 11.85
C PHE A 77 10.40 4.68 12.58
N LEU A 78 10.44 5.94 12.15
CA LEU A 78 11.18 7.00 12.85
C LEU A 78 10.62 7.24 14.25
N VAL A 79 9.29 7.29 14.42
CA VAL A 79 8.65 7.44 15.73
C VAL A 79 8.92 6.25 16.64
N VAL A 80 8.87 5.02 16.11
CA VAL A 80 9.22 3.80 16.85
C VAL A 80 10.68 3.84 17.31
N ALA A 81 11.61 4.14 16.40
CA ALA A 81 13.03 4.25 16.73
C ALA A 81 13.31 5.37 17.74
N LEU A 82 12.61 6.50 17.61
CA LEU A 82 12.71 7.63 18.54
C LEU A 82 12.24 7.25 19.94
N PHE A 83 11.14 6.51 20.05
CA PHE A 83 10.63 6.01 21.32
C PHE A 83 11.65 5.09 21.99
N GLU A 84 12.16 4.08 21.27
CA GLU A 84 13.17 3.14 21.77
C GLU A 84 14.44 3.88 22.24
N LEU A 85 14.90 4.87 21.46
CA LEU A 85 16.06 5.69 21.81
C LEU A 85 15.84 6.49 23.10
N LEU A 86 14.70 7.18 23.22
CA LEU A 86 14.37 8.03 24.38
C LEU A 86 14.08 7.24 25.65
N ILE A 87 13.43 6.08 25.52
CA ILE A 87 13.07 5.28 26.69
C ILE A 87 14.28 4.48 27.20
N GLY A 88 15.14 4.01 26.29
CA GLY A 88 16.35 3.25 26.59
C GLY A 88 17.55 4.10 27.04
N SER A 89 17.57 5.40 26.74
CA SER A 89 18.60 6.30 27.23
C SER A 89 18.43 6.61 28.72
N LYS A 90 19.48 6.35 29.50
CA LYS A 90 19.55 6.68 30.94
C LYS A 90 19.85 8.15 31.21
N ASP A 91 20.46 8.83 30.24
CA ASP A 91 20.85 10.24 30.33
C ASP A 91 19.82 11.15 29.64
N ASP A 92 19.83 12.43 29.97
CA ASP A 92 19.06 13.46 29.26
C ASP A 92 19.65 13.65 27.86
N VAL A 93 19.14 12.88 26.89
CA VAL A 93 19.54 13.00 25.49
C VAL A 93 18.85 14.23 24.90
N GLU A 94 19.65 15.21 24.51
CA GLU A 94 19.23 16.30 23.66
C GLU A 94 19.70 16.02 22.23
N PHE A 95 18.77 15.99 21.28
CA PHE A 95 19.11 15.86 19.87
C PHE A 95 18.34 16.88 19.04
N THR A 96 19.01 17.42 18.03
CA THR A 96 18.43 18.41 17.12
C THR A 96 18.17 17.77 15.78
N VAL A 97 16.91 17.76 15.34
CA VAL A 97 16.51 17.26 14.02
C VAL A 97 15.82 18.40 13.27
N VAL A 98 16.40 18.81 12.13
CA VAL A 98 15.85 19.86 11.25
C VAL A 98 15.56 21.17 12.01
N GLY A 99 16.44 21.55 12.94
CA GLY A 99 16.33 22.78 13.73
C GLY A 99 15.37 22.72 14.92
N PHE A 100 14.70 21.59 15.16
CA PHE A 100 13.94 21.36 16.39
C PHE A 100 14.82 20.63 17.40
N GLN A 101 14.97 21.21 18.59
CA GLN A 101 15.67 20.57 19.71
C GLN A 101 14.67 19.74 20.50
N PHE A 102 14.90 18.43 20.52
CA PHE A 102 14.14 17.50 21.34
C PHE A 102 14.93 17.25 22.61
N SER A 103 14.40 17.73 23.72
CA SER A 103 14.85 17.35 25.05
C SER A 103 14.13 16.07 25.46
N ASN A 104 14.78 15.27 26.31
CA ASN A 104 14.25 14.03 26.86
C ASN A 104 13.05 14.28 27.81
N SER A 105 11.95 14.76 27.26
CA SER A 105 10.75 15.10 28.01
C SER A 105 9.93 13.84 28.29
N MET A 106 9.56 13.65 29.56
CA MET A 106 8.64 12.58 29.96
C MET A 106 7.33 12.62 29.17
N THR A 107 6.82 13.81 28.85
CA THR A 107 5.61 13.98 28.04
C THR A 107 5.79 13.42 26.63
N LEU A 108 6.94 13.70 26.00
CA LEU A 108 7.24 13.19 24.67
C LEU A 108 7.31 11.66 24.67
N GLN A 109 8.01 11.06 25.63
CA GLN A 109 8.08 9.60 25.76
C GLN A 109 6.70 8.96 25.88
N LYS A 110 5.79 9.57 26.66
CA LYS A 110 4.43 9.08 26.85
C LYS A 110 3.57 9.18 25.60
N VAL A 111 3.72 10.22 24.78
CA VAL A 111 2.84 10.45 23.61
C VAL A 111 3.27 9.66 22.37
N LEU A 112 4.56 9.32 22.24
CA LEU A 112 5.09 8.65 21.04
C LEU A 112 4.38 7.33 20.69
N PRO A 113 3.99 6.45 21.63
CA PRO A 113 3.26 5.23 21.29
C PRO A 113 1.91 5.50 20.65
N ALA A 114 1.15 6.48 21.14
CA ALA A 114 -0.13 6.87 20.55
C ALA A 114 0.05 7.44 19.13
N LEU A 115 1.10 8.25 18.92
CA LEU A 115 1.44 8.78 17.60
C LEU A 115 1.84 7.67 16.63
N ALA A 116 2.64 6.69 17.07
CA ALA A 116 3.00 5.52 16.28
C ALA A 116 1.75 4.71 15.90
N GLY A 117 0.84 4.47 16.85
CA GLY A 117 -0.43 3.80 16.60
C GLY A 117 -1.26 4.52 15.53
N TYR A 118 -1.39 5.84 15.64
CA TYR A 118 -2.08 6.67 14.63
C TYR A 118 -1.42 6.58 13.25
N LEU A 119 -0.10 6.72 13.17
CA LEU A 119 0.65 6.61 11.90
C LEU A 119 0.53 5.23 11.28
N TYR A 120 0.51 4.17 12.10
CA TYR A 120 0.23 2.82 11.65
C TYR A 120 -1.18 2.72 11.06
N PHE A 121 -2.21 3.12 11.81
CA PHE A 121 -3.60 3.11 11.31
C PHE A 121 -3.74 3.88 10.00
N HIS A 122 -3.16 5.08 9.92
CA HIS A 122 -3.15 5.89 8.70
C HIS A 122 -2.47 5.14 7.54
N SER A 123 -1.31 4.53 7.78
CA SER A 123 -0.59 3.75 6.76
C SER A 123 -1.43 2.58 6.25
N ILE A 124 -2.14 1.87 7.13
CA ILE A 124 -3.06 0.80 6.73
C ILE A 124 -4.18 1.33 5.83
N THR A 125 -4.82 2.44 6.19
CA THR A 125 -5.89 3.00 5.35
C THR A 125 -5.39 3.39 3.96
N GLN A 126 -4.18 3.94 3.86
CA GLN A 126 -3.55 4.26 2.57
C GLN A 126 -3.17 3.00 1.79
N ALA A 127 -2.69 1.94 2.47
CA ALA A 127 -2.37 0.67 1.83
C ALA A 127 -3.61 0.00 1.22
N CYS A 128 -4.74 -0.05 1.94
CA CYS A 128 -6.00 -0.55 1.39
C CYS A 128 -6.46 0.28 0.18
N ARG A 129 -6.37 1.62 0.23
CA ARG A 129 -6.70 2.47 -0.92
C ARG A 129 -5.77 2.23 -2.11
N TRP A 130 -4.48 2.02 -1.85
CA TRP A 130 -3.50 1.69 -2.88
C TRP A 130 -3.86 0.36 -3.57
N LEU A 131 -4.29 -0.64 -2.80
CA LEU A 131 -4.75 -1.93 -3.32
C LEU A 131 -6.05 -1.81 -4.13
N ALA A 132 -7.01 -1.02 -3.66
CA ALA A 132 -8.23 -0.75 -4.43
C ALA A 132 -7.93 -0.07 -5.77
N CYS A 133 -6.96 0.87 -5.81
CA CYS A 133 -6.47 1.44 -7.07
C CYS A 133 -5.83 0.39 -7.98
N GLU A 134 -5.06 -0.55 -7.42
CA GLU A 134 -4.46 -1.66 -8.16
C GLU A 134 -5.52 -2.54 -8.83
N ASP A 135 -6.55 -2.93 -8.08
CA ASP A 135 -7.65 -3.79 -8.55
C ASP A 135 -8.38 -3.10 -9.73
N VAL A 136 -8.81 -1.84 -9.54
CA VAL A 136 -9.51 -1.07 -10.57
C VAL A 136 -8.62 -0.84 -11.80
N PHE A 137 -7.35 -0.51 -11.60
CA PHE A 137 -6.40 -0.32 -12.69
C PHE A 137 -6.23 -1.61 -13.50
N GLY A 138 -6.12 -2.76 -12.83
CA GLY A 138 -5.99 -4.06 -13.48
C GLY A 138 -7.15 -4.36 -14.41
N VAL A 139 -8.39 -4.11 -13.98
CA VAL A 139 -9.59 -4.33 -14.80
C VAL A 139 -9.62 -3.42 -16.02
N PHE A 140 -9.41 -2.10 -15.84
CA PHE A 140 -9.42 -1.15 -16.95
C PHE A 140 -8.27 -1.41 -17.94
N PHE A 141 -7.06 -1.67 -17.44
CA PHE A 141 -5.90 -1.91 -18.29
C PHE A 141 -6.05 -3.20 -19.11
N LYS A 142 -6.62 -4.26 -18.52
CA LYS A 142 -6.88 -5.52 -19.21
C LYS A 142 -7.88 -5.36 -20.35
N GLU A 143 -8.93 -4.57 -20.14
CA GLU A 143 -9.96 -4.34 -21.17
C GLU A 143 -9.44 -3.44 -22.30
N LEU A 144 -8.75 -2.35 -21.95
CA LEU A 144 -8.25 -1.38 -22.93
C LEU A 144 -7.02 -1.88 -23.68
N ARG A 145 -6.14 -2.65 -23.04
CA ARG A 145 -4.83 -3.07 -23.58
C ARG A 145 -4.54 -4.55 -23.31
N PRO A 146 -5.38 -5.47 -23.81
CA PRO A 146 -5.27 -6.91 -23.50
C PRO A 146 -3.94 -7.52 -23.94
N HIS A 147 -3.37 -7.06 -25.06
CA HIS A 147 -2.07 -7.55 -25.53
C HIS A 147 -0.91 -7.15 -24.61
N LEU A 148 -0.96 -5.97 -23.99
CA LEU A 148 0.08 -5.55 -23.05
C LEU A 148 -0.07 -6.27 -21.71
N TYR A 149 -1.32 -6.49 -21.28
CA TYR A 149 -1.63 -7.25 -20.09
C TYR A 149 -1.16 -8.71 -20.18
N GLN A 150 -1.26 -9.35 -21.36
CA GLN A 150 -0.74 -10.71 -21.57
C GLN A 150 0.80 -10.81 -21.46
N CYS A 151 1.50 -9.68 -21.54
CA CYS A 151 2.96 -9.62 -21.41
C CYS A 151 3.39 -9.10 -20.03
N ASP A 152 2.48 -9.02 -19.06
CA ASP A 152 2.71 -8.49 -17.70
C ASP A 152 3.28 -7.04 -17.69
N LEU A 153 3.05 -6.27 -18.75
CA LEU A 153 3.58 -4.92 -18.90
C LEU A 153 2.88 -3.90 -18.01
N GLU A 154 1.70 -4.22 -17.49
CA GLU A 154 0.99 -3.40 -16.51
C GLU A 154 1.82 -3.23 -15.23
N LEU A 155 2.63 -4.23 -14.84
CA LEU A 155 3.48 -4.20 -13.64
C LEU A 155 4.53 -3.08 -13.69
N ILE A 156 5.02 -2.73 -14.89
CA ILE A 156 5.99 -1.65 -15.08
C ILE A 156 5.33 -0.28 -14.84
N VAL A 157 4.02 -0.19 -15.09
CA VAL A 157 3.24 1.05 -14.94
C VAL A 157 2.75 1.22 -13.50
N LYS A 158 2.70 0.14 -12.71
CA LYS A 158 2.26 0.19 -11.31
C LYS A 158 3.22 1.02 -10.45
N PRO A 159 2.75 2.05 -9.73
CA PRO A 159 3.58 2.83 -8.84
C PRO A 159 4.01 2.01 -7.62
N ALA A 160 5.29 2.05 -7.26
CA ALA A 160 5.79 1.28 -6.13
C ALA A 160 5.41 1.90 -4.77
N ALA A 161 4.68 1.15 -3.94
CA ALA A 161 4.30 1.52 -2.57
C ALA A 161 5.46 1.50 -1.53
N GLY A 162 6.68 1.85 -1.93
CA GLY A 162 7.85 1.86 -1.05
C GLY A 162 8.11 0.49 -0.40
N PRO A 163 8.33 0.40 0.94
CA PRO A 163 8.68 -0.85 1.62
C PRO A 163 7.57 -1.92 1.57
N TRP A 164 6.36 -1.55 1.16
CA TRP A 164 5.23 -2.47 0.96
C TRP A 164 5.30 -3.25 -0.34
N ASN A 165 6.14 -2.81 -1.29
CA ASN A 165 6.24 -3.39 -2.62
C ASN A 165 7.54 -4.15 -2.87
N VAL A 166 8.28 -4.49 -1.81
CA VAL A 166 9.53 -5.28 -1.92
C VAL A 166 9.17 -6.66 -2.48
N GLY A 167 9.58 -6.95 -3.71
CA GLY A 167 9.37 -8.26 -4.33
C GLY A 167 8.53 -8.26 -5.60
N THR A 168 7.74 -7.21 -5.86
CA THR A 168 6.84 -7.15 -7.05
C THR A 168 7.57 -6.91 -8.37
N HIS A 169 8.87 -6.60 -8.32
CA HIS A 169 9.69 -6.32 -9.49
C HIS A 169 10.37 -7.59 -10.05
N TYR A 170 10.20 -8.75 -9.40
CA TYR A 170 10.79 -10.02 -9.85
C TYR A 170 9.83 -10.77 -10.77
N TYR A 171 10.02 -10.57 -12.08
CA TYR A 171 9.24 -11.17 -13.16
C TYR A 171 9.62 -12.63 -13.48
N GLY A 172 8.63 -13.38 -14.00
CA GLY A 172 8.81 -14.69 -14.63
C GLY A 172 8.64 -15.92 -13.71
N ASN A 173 8.47 -17.09 -14.33
CA ASN A 173 8.40 -18.37 -13.62
C ASN A 173 9.80 -18.86 -13.25
N GLY A 174 10.28 -18.54 -12.06
CA GLY A 174 11.59 -18.98 -11.59
C GLY A 174 11.80 -18.81 -10.09
N HIS A 175 12.88 -19.41 -9.57
CA HIS A 175 13.23 -19.36 -8.15
C HIS A 175 13.38 -17.92 -7.61
N ILE A 176 13.79 -16.97 -8.45
CA ILE A 176 13.96 -15.55 -8.08
C ILE A 176 12.60 -14.86 -7.87
N SER A 177 11.58 -15.17 -8.68
CA SER A 177 10.23 -14.62 -8.50
C SER A 177 9.56 -15.20 -7.25
N ASN A 178 9.72 -16.50 -7.01
CA ASN A 178 9.23 -17.13 -5.77
C ASN A 178 9.91 -16.56 -4.52
N LEU A 179 11.22 -16.27 -4.59
CA LEU A 179 11.93 -15.58 -3.52
C LEU A 179 11.39 -14.16 -3.31
N GLY A 180 11.16 -13.41 -4.39
CA GLY A 180 10.56 -12.08 -4.36
C GLY A 180 9.19 -12.06 -3.67
N TYR A 181 8.31 -12.97 -4.07
CA TYR A 181 7.00 -13.15 -3.45
C TYR A 181 7.12 -13.55 -1.97
N GLY A 182 8.03 -14.47 -1.64
CA GLY A 182 8.29 -14.87 -0.25
C GLY A 182 8.76 -13.69 0.61
N MET A 183 9.69 -12.89 0.10
CA MET A 183 10.15 -11.67 0.78
C MET A 183 9.03 -10.65 0.94
N GLN A 184 8.18 -10.48 -0.08
CA GLN A 184 7.02 -9.59 -0.02
C GLN A 184 6.06 -10.02 1.09
N VAL A 185 5.73 -11.31 1.16
CA VAL A 185 4.83 -11.84 2.20
C VAL A 185 5.45 -11.70 3.58
N ILE A 186 6.73 -12.02 3.75
CA ILE A 186 7.41 -11.94 5.04
C ILE A 186 7.53 -10.49 5.50
N LEU A 187 8.11 -9.61 4.68
CA LEU A 187 8.31 -8.20 5.02
C LEU A 187 6.96 -7.47 5.17
N GLY A 188 6.01 -7.77 4.29
CA GLY A 188 4.64 -7.28 4.38
C GLY A 188 3.95 -7.72 5.66
N SER A 189 4.03 -9.00 6.05
CA SER A 189 3.43 -9.49 7.29
C SER A 189 4.09 -8.90 8.54
N LEU A 190 5.42 -8.74 8.51
CA LEU A 190 6.17 -8.13 9.59
C LEU A 190 5.77 -6.66 9.77
N SER A 191 5.72 -5.89 8.68
CA SER A 191 5.35 -4.47 8.72
C SER A 191 3.86 -4.26 9.03
N LEU A 192 2.98 -5.16 8.57
CA LEU A 192 1.53 -5.08 8.78
C LEU A 192 1.10 -5.46 10.18
N ALA A 193 1.63 -6.55 10.72
CA ALA A 193 1.04 -7.18 11.91
C ALA A 193 2.05 -7.29 13.03
N VAL A 194 3.20 -7.91 12.78
CA VAL A 194 4.12 -8.30 13.85
C VAL A 194 4.73 -7.08 14.53
N VAL A 195 5.36 -6.17 13.78
CA VAL A 195 6.05 -5.01 14.33
C VAL A 195 5.09 -4.05 15.06
N PRO A 196 3.93 -3.67 14.50
CA PRO A 196 2.99 -2.77 15.17
C PRO A 196 2.41 -3.35 16.47
N VAL A 197 2.05 -4.64 16.47
CA VAL A 197 1.53 -5.31 17.67
C VAL A 197 2.62 -5.47 18.72
N ALA A 198 3.81 -5.92 18.32
CA ALA A 198 4.95 -6.05 19.22
C ALA A 198 5.33 -4.70 19.83
N PHE A 199 5.39 -3.64 19.02
CA PHE A 199 5.66 -2.29 19.48
C PHE A 199 4.58 -1.77 20.45
N ALA A 200 3.29 -1.97 20.15
CA ALA A 200 2.21 -1.56 21.05
C ALA A 200 2.30 -2.29 22.41
N ALA A 201 2.59 -3.59 22.42
CA ALA A 201 2.77 -4.35 23.65
C ALA A 201 4.02 -3.91 24.42
N GLN A 202 5.17 -3.79 23.74
CA GLN A 202 6.45 -3.40 24.32
C GLN A 202 6.40 -1.99 24.90
N SER A 203 5.90 -1.01 24.13
CA SER A 203 5.77 0.38 24.59
C SER A 203 4.84 0.50 25.79
N SER A 204 3.74 -0.28 25.83
CA SER A 204 2.84 -0.32 26.98
C SER A 204 3.53 -0.84 28.23
N TYR A 205 4.28 -1.94 28.12
CA TYR A 205 5.05 -2.49 29.22
C TYR A 205 6.09 -1.49 29.73
N LEU A 206 6.88 -0.88 28.84
CA LEU A 206 7.93 0.07 29.21
C LEU A 206 7.38 1.36 29.83
N LEU A 207 6.23 1.87 29.36
CA LEU A 207 5.59 3.04 29.94
C LEU A 207 5.06 2.77 31.35
N ILE A 208 4.46 1.59 31.57
CA ILE A 208 3.94 1.19 32.89
C ILE A 208 5.09 0.97 33.87
N ASP A 209 6.17 0.31 33.44
CA ASP A 209 7.36 0.06 34.26
C ASP A 209 8.06 1.37 34.67
N LYS A 210 8.23 2.30 33.72
CA LYS A 210 8.97 3.55 33.95
C LYS A 210 8.18 4.63 34.70
N PHE A 211 6.90 4.82 34.37
CA PHE A 211 6.09 5.92 34.91
C PHE A 211 5.02 5.47 35.92
N GLY A 212 4.86 4.17 36.13
CA GLY A 212 3.84 3.59 36.98
C GLY A 212 2.46 3.51 36.29
N GLY A 213 1.68 2.49 36.67
CA GLY A 213 0.34 2.25 36.12
C GLY A 213 -0.75 3.24 36.55
N THR A 214 -0.42 4.23 37.39
CA THR A 214 -1.37 5.24 37.89
C THR A 214 -1.32 6.56 37.11
N ASP A 215 -0.33 6.74 36.23
CA ASP A 215 -0.20 7.96 35.43
C ASP A 215 -1.26 8.00 34.31
N VAL A 216 -2.16 8.97 34.40
CA VAL A 216 -3.31 9.10 33.47
C VAL A 216 -2.84 9.28 32.03
N LEU A 217 -1.77 10.04 31.79
CA LEU A 217 -1.29 10.31 30.44
C LEU A 217 -0.72 9.05 29.79
N SER A 218 0.07 8.26 30.53
CA SER A 218 0.57 6.95 30.07
C SER A 218 -0.59 6.00 29.74
N LEU A 219 -1.61 5.91 30.60
CA LEU A 219 -2.78 5.05 30.35
C LEU A 219 -3.56 5.45 29.10
N VAL A 220 -3.77 6.77 28.91
CA VAL A 220 -4.45 7.30 27.72
C VAL A 220 -3.63 6.99 26.47
N ALA A 221 -2.32 7.21 26.50
CA ALA A 221 -1.46 6.97 25.35
C ALA A 221 -1.38 5.48 24.96
N VAL A 222 -1.28 4.59 25.95
CA VAL A 222 -1.34 3.13 25.76
C VAL A 222 -2.68 2.70 25.16
N SER A 223 -3.78 3.22 25.72
CA SER A 223 -5.13 2.91 25.24
C SER A 223 -5.34 3.37 23.80
N LEU A 224 -4.90 4.58 23.44
CA LEU A 224 -4.96 5.10 22.08
C LEU A 224 -4.08 4.31 21.12
N SER A 225 -2.85 3.99 21.51
CA SER A 225 -1.94 3.16 20.70
C SER A 225 -2.57 1.81 20.37
N GLY A 226 -3.07 1.10 21.40
CA GLY A 226 -3.75 -0.17 21.23
C GLY A 226 -5.01 -0.06 20.37
N ALA A 227 -5.84 0.97 20.60
CA ALA A 227 -7.05 1.19 19.83
C ALA A 227 -6.76 1.43 18.34
N PHE A 228 -5.74 2.23 18.01
CA PHE A 228 -5.37 2.46 16.61
C PHE A 228 -4.78 1.22 15.95
N VAL A 229 -3.96 0.43 16.66
CA VAL A 229 -3.43 -0.84 16.12
C VAL A 229 -4.56 -1.82 15.84
N VAL A 230 -5.48 -2.01 16.80
CA VAL A 230 -6.65 -2.89 16.62
C VAL A 230 -7.53 -2.38 15.48
N ALA A 231 -7.82 -1.07 15.43
CA ALA A 231 -8.62 -0.48 14.36
C ALA A 231 -7.97 -0.67 12.99
N GLY A 232 -6.63 -0.56 12.89
CA GLY A 232 -5.89 -0.81 11.65
C GLY A 232 -6.03 -2.26 11.20
N LEU A 233 -5.80 -3.21 12.10
CA LEU A 233 -5.94 -4.64 11.80
C LEU A 233 -7.37 -4.99 11.39
N VAL A 234 -8.37 -4.51 12.13
CA VAL A 234 -9.79 -4.73 11.81
C VAL A 234 -10.12 -4.12 10.44
N TYR A 235 -9.67 -2.91 10.15
CA TYR A 235 -9.90 -2.27 8.86
C TYR A 235 -9.27 -3.07 7.71
N ALA A 236 -8.02 -3.52 7.85
CA ALA A 236 -7.35 -4.35 6.85
C ALA A 236 -8.09 -5.68 6.61
N VAL A 237 -8.56 -6.33 7.67
CA VAL A 237 -9.35 -7.56 7.58
C VAL A 237 -10.69 -7.28 6.90
N LEU A 238 -11.42 -6.25 7.31
CA LEU A 238 -12.74 -5.92 6.75
C LEU A 238 -12.66 -5.53 5.26
N ASP A 239 -11.65 -4.76 4.85
CA ASP A 239 -11.45 -4.37 3.45
C ASP A 239 -11.12 -5.60 2.58
N ARG A 240 -10.30 -6.53 3.09
CA ARG A 240 -9.91 -7.74 2.34
C ARG A 240 -10.98 -8.83 2.30
N PHE A 241 -11.71 -9.06 3.38
CA PHE A 241 -12.76 -10.08 3.41
C PHE A 241 -14.12 -9.55 2.95
N GLY A 242 -14.44 -8.29 3.25
CA GLY A 242 -15.68 -7.65 2.80
C GLY A 242 -15.72 -7.38 1.29
N SER A 243 -14.58 -7.37 0.61
CA SER A 243 -14.53 -7.32 -0.85
C SER A 243 -14.81 -8.69 -1.51
N SER A 244 -14.88 -9.79 -0.75
CA SER A 244 -15.12 -11.15 -1.29
C SER A 244 -16.57 -11.66 -1.19
N SER A 245 -17.46 -10.90 -0.55
CA SER A 245 -18.89 -11.22 -0.35
C SER A 245 -19.81 -10.40 -1.26
#